data_AF-A0A521X5Y1-F1
#
_entry.id   AF-A0A521X5Y1-F1
#
_cell.length_a   1.000
_cell.length_b   1.000
_cell.length_c   1.000
_cell.angle_alpha   90.00
_cell.angle_beta   90.00
_cell.angle_gamma   90.00
#
_symmetry.space_group_name_H-M   'P 1'
#
loop_
_entity.id
_entity.type
_entity.pdbx_description
1 polymer ?
#
loop_
_entity_poly.entity_id
_entity_poly.type
_entity_poly.pdbx_seq_one_letter_code
_entity_poly.pdbx_strand_id
1 'polypeptide(L)'
;MKHSISMVGSLFVLFTAIAFSQIREKLSLHDAINIAVQNNPEILASRHEIDAAAGRVLQAGRFPNPEFSISFNESPANFAIGDANEKDFGISQTFEFPGKRSSRIEVAEQEQTFSELTVARKTAIVATQVKQIYYQALLAAAIKENITFNIALLDDLLETVTLRYQSGANTYLEILRVKIEKTRLSNDAVEAERDYRLRIGNLKTILGKSVDADIALSDSLVYEPFRMAEDSALSVLTEQSYYLKMKEQELLIQQSAYNLAEKSYLPDLKFGLALQNRLGTFPDEGSKNYLGLEVGVSLPLWFQQGPKGEVQEALALTRATEYRLTAARQ
;
A
#
# COMPACT_ATOMS: atom_id res chain seq x y z
N MET A 1 10.30 -71.40 -47.71
CA MET A 1 10.55 -69.94 -47.81
C MET A 1 9.76 -69.24 -46.72
N LYS A 2 10.47 -68.50 -45.86
CA LYS A 2 10.05 -67.32 -45.08
C LYS A 2 9.11 -67.47 -43.86
N HIS A 3 9.76 -67.44 -42.70
CA HIS A 3 9.44 -66.80 -41.41
C HIS A 3 8.21 -65.89 -41.32
N SER A 4 7.47 -65.96 -40.20
CA SER A 4 7.65 -64.98 -39.09
C SER A 4 6.75 -65.30 -37.88
N ILE A 5 7.40 -65.36 -36.73
CA ILE A 5 6.86 -65.41 -35.37
C ILE A 5 6.25 -64.05 -35.03
N SER A 6 5.00 -64.01 -34.55
CA SER A 6 4.40 -62.82 -33.93
C SER A 6 4.46 -62.97 -32.42
N MET A 7 5.41 -62.25 -31.82
CA MET A 7 5.67 -62.15 -30.39
C MET A 7 4.84 -60.98 -29.85
N VAL A 8 3.82 -61.26 -29.05
CA VAL A 8 3.06 -60.22 -28.33
C VAL A 8 3.88 -59.78 -27.13
N GLY A 9 4.58 -58.65 -27.28
CA GLY A 9 5.28 -57.98 -26.19
C GLY A 9 4.31 -57.19 -25.33
N SER A 10 4.09 -57.63 -24.09
CA SER A 10 3.46 -56.81 -23.05
C SER A 10 4.38 -55.64 -22.69
N LEU A 11 3.97 -54.44 -23.07
CA LEU A 11 4.61 -53.19 -22.68
C LEU A 11 4.19 -52.85 -21.24
N PHE A 12 5.00 -53.24 -20.27
CA PHE A 12 4.84 -52.84 -18.88
C PHE A 12 5.29 -51.38 -18.75
N VAL A 13 4.34 -50.44 -18.79
CA VAL A 13 4.61 -49.02 -18.50
C VAL A 13 4.84 -48.89 -17.00
N LEU A 14 6.10 -48.86 -16.57
CA LEU A 14 6.47 -48.45 -15.22
C LEU A 14 6.07 -46.98 -15.04
N PHE A 15 4.95 -46.75 -14.35
CA PHE A 15 4.59 -45.46 -13.81
C PHE A 15 5.54 -45.18 -12.62
N THR A 16 6.71 -44.60 -12.89
CA THR A 16 7.54 -44.02 -11.83
C THR A 16 6.76 -42.88 -11.20
N ALA A 17 6.08 -43.17 -10.10
CA ALA A 17 5.60 -42.17 -9.17
C ALA A 17 6.83 -41.39 -8.67
N ILE A 18 7.05 -40.21 -9.25
CA ILE A 18 7.94 -39.23 -8.64
C ILE A 18 7.22 -38.81 -7.37
N ALA A 19 7.55 -39.47 -6.26
CA ALA A 19 7.24 -38.96 -4.94
C ALA A 19 7.95 -37.61 -4.85
N PHE A 20 7.20 -36.52 -5.05
CA PHE A 20 7.62 -35.22 -4.57
C PHE A 20 7.74 -35.39 -3.06
N SER A 21 8.96 -35.68 -2.60
CA SER A 21 9.36 -35.35 -1.25
C SER A 21 9.05 -33.87 -1.10
N GLN A 22 7.97 -33.53 -0.40
CA GLN A 22 7.73 -32.16 0.00
C GLN A 22 8.91 -31.80 0.89
N ILE A 23 9.86 -31.06 0.31
CA ILE A 23 10.97 -30.51 1.06
C ILE A 23 10.33 -29.57 2.07
N ARG A 24 10.41 -29.96 3.35
CA ARG A 24 9.92 -29.16 4.45
C ARG A 24 10.64 -27.83 4.44
N GLU A 25 9.93 -26.77 4.14
CA GLU A 25 10.50 -25.43 4.02
C GLU A 25 10.90 -24.96 5.42
N LYS A 26 12.19 -24.76 5.64
CA LYS A 26 12.68 -24.10 6.85
C LYS A 26 12.43 -22.61 6.72
N LEU A 27 11.62 -22.07 7.61
CA LEU A 27 11.18 -20.69 7.59
C LEU A 27 11.70 -19.97 8.83
N SER A 28 12.53 -18.94 8.61
CA SER A 28 12.93 -18.01 9.66
C SER A 28 11.93 -16.85 9.80
N LEU A 29 12.00 -16.13 10.91
CA LEU A 29 11.22 -14.90 11.10
C LEU A 29 11.52 -13.87 10.01
N HIS A 30 12.79 -13.75 9.61
CA HIS A 30 13.19 -12.82 8.56
C HIS A 30 12.55 -13.17 7.22
N ASP A 31 12.57 -14.45 6.86
CA ASP A 31 11.93 -14.94 5.63
C ASP A 31 10.42 -14.75 5.68
N ALA A 32 9.79 -15.03 6.83
CA ALA A 32 8.36 -14.84 7.02
C ALA A 32 7.95 -13.37 6.79
N ILE A 33 8.71 -12.41 7.34
CA ILE A 33 8.46 -10.98 7.13
C ILE A 33 8.63 -10.62 5.66
N ASN A 34 9.70 -11.07 5.00
CA ASN A 34 9.96 -10.77 3.59
C ASN A 34 8.85 -11.31 2.68
N ILE A 35 8.46 -12.58 2.88
CA ILE A 35 7.38 -13.22 2.12
C ILE A 35 6.06 -12.47 2.32
N ALA A 36 5.71 -12.10 3.55
CA ALA A 36 4.51 -11.34 3.83
C ALA A 36 4.55 -9.96 3.16
N VAL A 37 5.64 -9.20 3.30
CA VAL A 37 5.75 -7.85 2.74
C VAL A 37 5.74 -7.83 1.21
N GLN A 38 6.27 -8.88 0.58
CA GLN A 38 6.27 -9.00 -0.89
C GLN A 38 4.91 -9.41 -1.45
N ASN A 39 4.15 -10.25 -0.74
CA ASN A 39 2.93 -10.85 -1.27
C ASN A 39 1.63 -10.31 -0.65
N ASN A 40 1.70 -9.44 0.36
CA ASN A 40 0.50 -8.91 1.02
C ASN A 40 -0.29 -7.98 0.06
N PRO A 41 -1.56 -8.31 -0.25
CA PRO A 41 -2.37 -7.52 -1.18
C PRO A 41 -2.59 -6.07 -0.78
N GLU A 42 -2.66 -5.76 0.52
CA GLU A 42 -2.86 -4.38 0.99
C GLU A 42 -1.59 -3.52 0.79
N ILE A 43 -0.41 -4.12 0.92
CA ILE A 43 0.87 -3.45 0.61
C ILE A 43 0.99 -3.23 -0.90
N LEU A 44 0.67 -4.26 -1.70
CA LEU A 44 0.70 -4.17 -3.16
C LEU A 44 -0.27 -3.10 -3.68
N ALA A 45 -1.49 -3.06 -3.15
CA ALA A 45 -2.47 -2.02 -3.46
C ALA A 45 -1.92 -0.62 -3.14
N SER A 46 -1.33 -0.41 -1.96
CA SER A 46 -0.77 0.89 -1.62
C SER A 46 0.48 1.28 -2.39
N ARG A 47 1.24 0.33 -2.94
CA ARG A 47 2.30 0.65 -3.91
C ARG A 47 1.72 1.24 -5.19
N HIS A 48 0.61 0.70 -5.69
CA HIS A 48 -0.09 1.28 -6.83
C HIS A 48 -0.77 2.63 -6.52
N GLU A 49 -1.09 2.90 -5.25
CA GLU A 49 -1.52 4.25 -4.84
C GLU A 49 -0.40 5.29 -4.99
N ILE A 50 0.89 4.90 -4.84
CA ILE A 50 2.04 5.76 -5.16
C ILE A 50 2.08 6.04 -6.67
N ASP A 51 1.92 5.01 -7.52
CA ASP A 51 1.88 5.20 -8.98
C ASP A 51 0.75 6.16 -9.38
N ALA A 52 -0.43 6.02 -8.75
CA ALA A 52 -1.55 6.93 -8.95
C ALA A 52 -1.24 8.36 -8.48
N ALA A 53 -0.51 8.52 -7.38
CA ALA A 53 -0.06 9.83 -6.89
C ALA A 53 0.97 10.47 -7.83
N ALA A 54 1.93 9.71 -8.35
CA ALA A 54 2.85 10.17 -9.39
C ALA A 54 2.10 10.61 -10.66
N GLY A 55 1.04 9.88 -11.02
CA GLY A 55 0.11 10.31 -12.07
C GLY A 55 -0.58 11.64 -11.78
N ARG A 56 -0.95 11.91 -10.52
CA ARG A 56 -1.50 13.22 -10.10
C ARG A 56 -0.46 14.34 -10.18
N VAL A 57 0.83 14.08 -9.91
CA VAL A 57 1.91 15.05 -10.13
C VAL A 57 2.01 15.45 -11.61
N LEU A 58 1.95 14.47 -12.52
CA LEU A 58 1.92 14.75 -13.97
C LEU A 58 0.69 15.56 -14.37
N GLN A 59 -0.48 15.24 -13.83
CA GLN A 59 -1.72 15.99 -14.08
C GLN A 59 -1.64 17.42 -13.54
N ALA A 60 -1.08 17.61 -12.34
CA ALA A 60 -0.86 18.93 -11.75
C ALA A 60 0.07 19.80 -12.61
N GLY A 61 1.05 19.17 -13.26
CA GLY A 61 1.99 19.82 -14.16
C GLY A 61 1.45 20.09 -15.57
N ARG A 62 0.22 19.70 -15.91
CA ARG A 62 -0.33 19.97 -17.25
C ARG A 62 -0.61 21.47 -17.44
N PHE A 63 -0.37 21.97 -18.65
CA PHE A 63 -0.95 23.25 -19.06
C PHE A 63 -2.44 23.07 -19.39
N PRO A 64 -3.27 24.12 -19.28
CA PRO A 64 -4.59 24.12 -19.88
C PRO A 64 -4.51 23.69 -21.35
N ASN A 65 -5.53 23.01 -21.87
CA ASN A 65 -5.53 22.64 -23.28
C ASN A 65 -5.65 23.91 -24.16
N PRO A 66 -5.05 23.90 -25.35
CA PRO A 66 -5.33 24.94 -26.32
C PRO A 66 -6.79 24.89 -26.77
N GLU A 67 -7.38 26.06 -26.99
CA GLU A 67 -8.73 26.25 -27.50
C GLU A 67 -8.67 26.59 -28.98
N PHE A 68 -9.29 25.76 -29.80
CA PHE A 68 -9.54 26.06 -31.20
C PHE A 68 -10.94 26.67 -31.36
N SER A 69 -11.04 27.81 -32.03
CA SER A 69 -12.29 28.54 -32.24
C SER A 69 -12.58 28.70 -33.73
N ILE A 70 -13.88 28.62 -34.08
CA ILE A 70 -14.38 29.05 -35.38
C ILE A 70 -15.53 30.02 -35.10
N SER A 71 -15.44 31.25 -35.60
CA SER A 71 -16.52 32.25 -35.52
C SER A 71 -17.03 32.60 -36.91
N PHE A 72 -18.32 32.88 -36.99
CA PHE A 72 -19.00 33.42 -38.15
C PHE A 72 -19.72 34.68 -37.70
N ASN A 73 -19.28 35.82 -38.19
CA ASN A 73 -19.88 37.11 -37.86
C ASN A 73 -20.67 37.58 -39.08
N GLU A 74 -21.97 37.81 -38.91
CA GLU A 74 -22.84 38.35 -39.94
C GLU A 74 -23.34 39.74 -39.55
N SER A 75 -23.38 40.67 -40.51
CA SER A 75 -23.88 42.02 -40.26
C SER A 75 -25.37 42.13 -40.63
N PRO A 76 -26.25 42.64 -39.74
CA PRO A 76 -27.66 42.83 -40.06
C PRO A 76 -27.86 43.80 -41.23
N ALA A 77 -28.68 43.40 -42.21
CA ALA A 77 -28.90 44.15 -43.46
C ALA A 77 -29.35 45.62 -43.26
N ASN A 78 -29.95 45.96 -42.12
CA ASN A 78 -30.49 47.30 -41.82
C ASN A 78 -29.45 48.29 -41.25
N PHE A 79 -28.21 47.85 -40.99
CA PHE A 79 -27.10 48.67 -40.44
C PHE A 79 -25.84 48.69 -41.33
N ALA A 80 -25.90 48.11 -42.53
CA ALA A 80 -24.73 47.85 -43.36
C ALA A 80 -24.28 49.07 -44.19
N ILE A 81 -23.19 49.72 -43.78
CA ILE A 81 -22.26 50.37 -44.72
C ILE A 81 -21.28 49.26 -45.16
N GLY A 82 -21.67 48.48 -46.17
CA GLY A 82 -20.89 47.35 -46.70
C GLY A 82 -21.27 45.97 -46.13
N ASP A 83 -21.14 44.93 -46.96
CA ASP A 83 -21.24 43.53 -46.53
C ASP A 83 -20.02 43.23 -45.65
N ALA A 84 -20.23 43.02 -44.35
CA ALA A 84 -19.17 42.87 -43.35
C ALA A 84 -19.14 41.45 -42.76
N ASN A 85 -19.57 40.46 -43.54
CA ASN A 85 -19.51 39.06 -43.13
C ASN A 85 -18.06 38.60 -42.94
N GLU A 86 -17.77 37.93 -41.83
CA GLU A 86 -16.43 37.49 -41.45
C GLU A 86 -16.45 36.06 -40.93
N LYS A 87 -15.39 35.32 -41.24
CA LYS A 87 -15.15 33.98 -40.73
C LYS A 87 -13.78 33.92 -40.10
N ASP A 88 -13.70 33.59 -38.82
CA ASP A 88 -12.42 33.50 -38.11
C ASP A 88 -12.12 32.07 -37.70
N PHE A 89 -10.85 31.70 -37.80
CA PHE A 89 -10.30 30.47 -37.26
C PHE A 89 -9.21 30.83 -36.26
N GLY A 90 -9.44 30.54 -34.99
CA GLY A 90 -8.53 30.88 -33.91
C GLY A 90 -7.91 29.64 -33.27
N ILE A 91 -6.67 29.78 -32.81
CA ILE A 91 -6.10 28.91 -31.78
C ILE A 91 -5.59 29.79 -30.65
N SER A 92 -5.91 29.42 -29.42
CA SER A 92 -5.50 30.16 -28.24
C SER A 92 -5.06 29.24 -27.12
N GLN A 93 -4.15 29.72 -26.28
CA GLN A 93 -3.58 29.00 -25.16
C GLN A 93 -3.67 29.87 -23.92
N THR A 94 -4.29 29.32 -22.88
CA THR A 94 -4.29 29.92 -21.54
C THR A 94 -3.04 29.49 -20.79
N PHE A 95 -2.31 30.46 -20.27
CA PHE A 95 -1.17 30.30 -19.39
C PHE A 95 -1.56 30.82 -18.02
N GLU A 96 -1.45 29.95 -17.03
CA GLU A 96 -1.67 30.32 -15.64
C GLU A 96 -0.62 31.34 -15.20
N PHE A 97 -1.00 32.25 -14.29
CA PHE A 97 -0.05 33.20 -13.75
C PHE A 97 1.20 32.49 -13.18
N PRO A 98 2.42 33.05 -13.36
CA PRO A 98 3.64 32.47 -12.82
C PRO A 98 3.47 32.04 -11.35
N GLY A 99 3.82 30.79 -11.07
CA GLY A 99 3.76 30.21 -9.73
C GLY A 99 2.49 29.41 -9.39
N LYS A 100 1.37 29.58 -10.11
CA LYS A 100 0.12 28.82 -9.84
C LYS A 100 0.29 27.33 -10.19
N ARG A 101 0.84 27.06 -11.38
CA ARG A 101 1.21 25.71 -11.82
C ARG A 101 2.22 25.04 -10.89
N SER A 102 3.26 25.74 -10.46
CA SER A 102 4.29 25.17 -9.59
C SER A 102 3.73 24.82 -8.20
N SER A 103 2.85 25.65 -7.63
CA SER A 103 2.21 25.30 -6.35
C SER A 103 1.22 24.14 -6.46
N ARG A 104 0.56 23.97 -7.59
CA ARG A 104 -0.26 22.77 -7.81
C ARG A 104 0.60 21.50 -7.90
N ILE A 105 1.76 21.58 -8.55
CA ILE A 105 2.74 20.49 -8.58
C ILE A 105 3.21 20.18 -7.16
N GLU A 106 3.58 21.20 -6.39
CA GLU A 106 4.06 21.07 -5.00
C GLU A 106 3.03 20.34 -4.12
N VAL A 107 1.74 20.71 -4.17
CA VAL A 107 0.67 19.98 -3.46
C VAL A 107 0.67 18.50 -3.84
N ALA A 108 0.71 18.18 -5.14
CA ALA A 108 0.69 16.80 -5.60
C ALA A 108 1.95 16.00 -5.19
N GLU A 109 3.12 16.65 -5.14
CA GLU A 109 4.37 16.04 -4.66
C GLU A 109 4.31 15.75 -3.16
N GLN A 110 3.72 16.64 -2.36
CA GLN A 110 3.48 16.38 -0.94
C GLN A 110 2.48 15.23 -0.73
N GLU A 111 1.44 15.11 -1.57
CA GLU A 111 0.50 13.97 -1.55
C GLU A 111 1.16 12.64 -1.96
N GLN A 112 2.08 12.68 -2.93
CA GLN A 112 2.88 11.51 -3.30
C GLN A 112 3.74 11.04 -2.11
N THR A 113 4.43 11.97 -1.46
CA THR A 113 5.26 11.67 -0.28
C THR A 113 4.43 11.09 0.87
N PHE A 114 3.20 11.57 1.06
CA PHE A 114 2.24 10.96 2.00
C PHE A 114 1.88 9.52 1.64
N SER A 115 1.72 9.23 0.34
CA SER A 115 1.43 7.88 -0.16
C SER A 115 2.61 6.93 0.10
N GLU A 116 3.85 7.41 -0.05
CA GLU A 116 5.07 6.66 0.29
C GLU A 116 5.15 6.32 1.79
N LEU A 117 4.87 7.30 2.65
CA LEU A 117 4.79 7.08 4.11
C LEU A 117 3.67 6.10 4.48
N THR A 118 2.55 6.12 3.74
CA THR A 118 1.44 5.17 3.93
C THR A 118 1.89 3.73 3.66
N VAL A 119 2.64 3.48 2.58
CA VAL A 119 3.22 2.16 2.28
C VAL A 119 4.21 1.74 3.36
N ALA A 120 5.09 2.64 3.80
CA ALA A 120 6.07 2.35 4.84
C ALA A 120 5.37 1.97 6.17
N ARG A 121 4.32 2.70 6.55
CA ARG A 121 3.51 2.40 7.74
C ARG A 121 2.81 1.04 7.62
N LYS A 122 2.16 0.75 6.49
CA LYS A 122 1.51 -0.56 6.26
C LYS A 122 2.52 -1.70 6.33
N THR A 123 3.70 -1.52 5.74
CA THR A 123 4.80 -2.48 5.81
C THR A 123 5.22 -2.78 7.25
N ALA A 124 5.37 -1.74 8.09
CA ALA A 124 5.72 -1.89 9.50
C ALA A 124 4.62 -2.60 10.32
N ILE A 125 3.34 -2.31 10.04
CA ILE A 125 2.20 -2.97 10.69
C ILE A 125 2.18 -4.46 10.33
N VAL A 126 2.28 -4.80 9.04
CA VAL A 126 2.30 -6.21 8.58
C VAL A 126 3.51 -6.94 9.16
N ALA A 127 4.70 -6.34 9.14
CA ALA A 127 5.89 -6.95 9.75
C ALA A 127 5.70 -7.22 11.25
N THR A 128 5.02 -6.32 11.97
CA THR A 128 4.70 -6.50 13.40
C THR A 128 3.70 -7.64 13.64
N GLN A 129 2.65 -7.71 12.81
CA GLN A 129 1.67 -8.80 12.87
C GLN A 129 2.33 -10.16 12.58
N VAL A 130 3.19 -10.24 11.57
CA VAL A 130 3.96 -11.44 11.25
C VAL A 130 4.85 -11.84 12.42
N LYS A 131 5.57 -10.90 13.03
CA LYS A 131 6.39 -11.18 14.23
C LYS A 131 5.55 -11.80 15.35
N GLN A 132 4.39 -11.21 15.67
CA GLN A 132 3.51 -11.73 16.72
C GLN A 132 3.02 -13.15 16.39
N ILE A 133 2.51 -13.38 15.18
CA ILE A 133 2.00 -14.69 14.75
C ILE A 133 3.11 -15.74 14.71
N TYR A 134 4.29 -15.37 14.22
CA TYR A 134 5.46 -16.24 14.14
C TYR A 134 5.91 -16.70 15.53
N TYR A 135 6.06 -15.77 16.48
CA TYR A 135 6.45 -16.14 17.84
C TYR A 135 5.37 -16.95 18.58
N GLN A 136 4.07 -16.71 18.31
CA GLN A 136 3.01 -17.56 18.84
C GLN A 136 3.10 -19.00 18.28
N ALA A 137 3.38 -19.15 16.99
CA ALA A 137 3.59 -20.47 16.39
C ALA A 137 4.83 -21.17 16.92
N LEU A 138 5.91 -20.41 17.13
CA LEU A 138 7.16 -20.93 17.71
C LEU A 138 6.95 -21.39 19.16
N LEU A 139 6.20 -20.62 19.95
CA LEU A 139 5.84 -21.00 21.33
C LEU A 139 4.98 -22.26 21.37
N ALA A 140 3.96 -22.35 20.52
CA ALA A 140 3.13 -23.55 20.44
C ALA A 140 3.92 -24.79 20.03
N ALA A 141 4.90 -24.63 19.11
CA ALA A 141 5.81 -25.71 18.72
C ALA A 141 6.67 -26.19 19.91
N ALA A 142 7.25 -25.26 20.67
CA ALA A 142 8.08 -25.57 21.83
C ALA A 142 7.28 -26.23 22.97
N ILE A 143 6.04 -25.78 23.23
CA ILE A 143 5.16 -26.39 24.24
C ILE A 143 4.83 -27.84 23.84
N LYS A 144 4.45 -28.07 22.58
CA LYS A 144 4.18 -29.41 22.06
C LYS A 144 5.39 -30.34 22.23
N GLU A 145 6.58 -29.86 21.86
CA GLU A 145 7.82 -30.63 21.99
C GLU A 145 8.13 -30.95 23.46
N ASN A 146 7.98 -29.97 24.36
CA ASN A 146 8.22 -30.17 25.78
C ASN A 146 7.25 -31.18 26.42
N ILE A 147 5.95 -31.12 26.08
CA ILE A 147 4.97 -32.09 26.57
C ILE A 147 5.32 -33.49 26.06
N THR A 148 5.71 -33.62 24.78
CA THR A 148 6.11 -34.90 24.19
C THR A 148 7.33 -35.48 24.91
N PHE A 149 8.32 -34.63 25.22
CA PHE A 149 9.50 -35.01 25.99
C PHE A 149 9.13 -35.46 27.42
N ASN A 150 8.24 -34.73 28.10
CA ASN A 150 7.81 -35.09 29.46
C ASN A 150 7.00 -36.40 29.50
N ILE A 151 6.21 -36.70 28.47
CA ILE A 151 5.53 -38.00 28.35
C ILE A 151 6.55 -39.14 28.27
N ALA A 152 7.61 -38.99 27.47
CA ALA A 152 8.67 -39.98 27.37
C ALA A 152 9.38 -40.18 28.73
N LEU A 153 9.64 -39.10 29.46
CA LEU A 153 10.23 -39.18 30.81
C LEU A 153 9.30 -39.91 31.81
N LEU A 154 7.98 -39.73 31.69
CA LEU A 154 7.01 -40.47 32.50
C LEU A 154 6.93 -41.94 32.11
N ASP A 155 7.23 -42.30 30.87
CA ASP A 155 7.34 -43.70 30.44
C ASP A 155 8.52 -44.40 31.12
N ASP A 156 9.69 -43.76 31.12
CA ASP A 156 10.88 -44.27 31.82
C ASP A 156 10.65 -44.38 33.34
N LEU A 157 9.97 -43.38 33.91
CA LEU A 157 9.60 -43.38 35.33
C LEU A 157 8.61 -44.51 35.65
N LEU A 158 7.61 -44.73 34.79
CA LEU A 158 6.61 -45.78 34.95
C LEU A 158 7.25 -47.16 34.96
N GLU A 159 8.21 -47.40 34.06
CA GLU A 159 9.00 -48.64 34.05
C GLU A 159 9.77 -48.81 35.37
N THR A 160 10.47 -47.76 35.81
CA THR A 160 11.27 -47.76 37.05
C THR A 160 10.43 -48.06 38.28
N VAL A 161 9.28 -47.39 38.47
CA VAL A 161 8.42 -47.63 39.63
C VAL A 161 7.74 -49.01 39.59
N THR A 162 7.49 -49.54 38.39
CA THR A 162 6.93 -50.88 38.20
C THR A 162 7.94 -51.95 38.64
N LEU A 163 9.21 -51.83 38.25
CA LEU A 163 10.27 -52.76 38.68
C LEU A 163 10.48 -52.71 40.20
N ARG A 164 10.45 -51.52 40.82
CA ARG A 164 10.55 -51.37 42.29
C ARG A 164 9.36 -51.95 43.03
N TYR A 165 8.15 -51.86 42.47
CA TYR A 165 6.98 -52.52 43.05
C TYR A 165 7.11 -54.04 43.01
N GLN A 166 7.57 -54.60 41.88
CA GLN A 166 7.80 -56.03 41.71
C GLN A 166 8.85 -56.59 42.68
N SER A 167 9.85 -55.78 43.07
CA SER A 167 10.84 -56.14 44.09
C SER A 167 10.38 -55.87 45.54
N GLY A 168 9.14 -55.38 45.73
CA GLY A 168 8.57 -55.05 47.04
C GLY A 168 9.07 -53.74 47.66
N ALA A 169 9.85 -52.96 46.93
CA ALA A 169 10.46 -51.71 47.41
C ALA A 169 9.53 -50.48 47.33
N ASN A 170 8.46 -50.55 46.54
CA ASN A 170 7.49 -49.46 46.32
C ASN A 170 6.04 -49.92 46.51
N THR A 171 5.11 -48.96 46.60
CA THR A 171 3.66 -49.24 46.68
C THR A 171 2.99 -49.18 45.31
N TYR A 172 1.89 -49.92 45.11
CA TYR A 172 1.08 -49.83 43.88
C TYR A 172 0.50 -48.41 43.64
N LEU A 173 0.33 -47.64 44.72
CA LEU A 173 -0.13 -46.25 44.66
C LEU A 173 0.81 -45.37 43.82
N GLU A 174 2.12 -45.63 43.85
CA GLU A 174 3.10 -44.87 43.06
C GLU A 174 2.94 -45.13 41.56
N ILE A 175 2.73 -46.39 41.15
CA ILE A 175 2.43 -46.74 39.76
C ILE A 175 1.17 -45.99 39.30
N LEU A 176 0.13 -45.99 40.13
CA LEU A 176 -1.13 -45.33 39.79
C LEU A 176 -0.97 -43.81 39.63
N ARG A 177 -0.17 -43.16 40.50
CA ARG A 177 0.13 -41.72 40.39
C ARG A 177 0.83 -41.40 39.08
N VAL A 178 1.85 -42.17 38.68
CA VAL A 178 2.56 -41.95 37.42
C VAL A 178 1.64 -42.16 36.21
N LYS A 179 0.78 -43.20 36.24
CA LYS A 179 -0.21 -43.44 35.17
C LYS A 179 -1.22 -42.28 35.04
N ILE A 180 -1.69 -41.72 36.16
CA ILE A 180 -2.60 -40.56 36.16
C ILE A 180 -1.90 -39.35 35.53
N GLU A 181 -0.68 -39.03 35.94
CA GLU A 181 0.04 -37.88 35.38
C GLU A 181 0.35 -38.07 33.88
N LYS A 182 0.73 -39.27 33.45
CA LYS A 182 0.93 -39.58 32.02
C LYS A 182 -0.37 -39.39 31.23
N THR A 183 -1.50 -39.83 31.77
CA THR A 183 -2.82 -39.66 31.13
C THR A 183 -3.17 -38.18 31.03
N ARG A 184 -2.87 -37.38 32.06
CA ARG A 184 -3.05 -35.93 32.04
C ARG A 184 -2.20 -35.28 30.93
N LEU A 185 -0.90 -35.53 30.90
CA LEU A 185 -0.02 -34.99 29.85
C LEU A 185 -0.41 -35.46 28.45
N SER A 186 -0.95 -36.66 28.30
CA SER A 186 -1.44 -37.16 27.01
C SER A 186 -2.63 -36.34 26.50
N ASN A 187 -3.51 -35.89 27.38
CA ASN A 187 -4.59 -34.95 27.01
C ASN A 187 -4.01 -33.58 26.65
N ASP A 188 -3.08 -33.06 27.45
CA ASP A 188 -2.40 -31.79 27.19
C ASP A 188 -1.66 -31.81 25.84
N ALA A 189 -1.11 -32.97 25.43
CA ALA A 189 -0.46 -33.14 24.14
C ALA A 189 -1.43 -32.99 22.95
N VAL A 190 -2.66 -33.50 23.08
CA VAL A 190 -3.70 -33.34 22.06
C VAL A 190 -4.09 -31.86 21.93
N GLU A 191 -4.21 -31.16 23.05
CA GLU A 191 -4.49 -29.72 23.07
C GLU A 191 -3.35 -28.89 22.48
N ALA A 192 -2.11 -29.17 22.88
CA ALA A 192 -0.92 -28.49 22.36
C ALA A 192 -0.72 -28.71 20.86
N GLU A 193 -0.99 -29.92 20.36
CA GLU A 193 -0.97 -30.23 18.94
C GLU A 193 -2.07 -29.45 18.18
N ARG A 194 -3.28 -29.33 18.76
CA ARG A 194 -4.35 -28.52 18.18
C ARG A 194 -3.98 -27.04 18.12
N ASP A 195 -3.43 -26.48 19.19
CA ASP A 195 -3.00 -25.07 19.22
C ASP A 195 -1.86 -24.83 18.22
N TYR A 196 -0.84 -25.71 18.17
CA TYR A 196 0.24 -25.62 17.19
C TYR A 196 -0.29 -25.58 15.75
N ARG A 197 -1.22 -26.48 15.39
CA ARG A 197 -1.84 -26.47 14.04
C ARG A 197 -2.59 -25.18 13.76
N LEU A 198 -3.29 -24.61 14.76
CA LEU A 198 -3.98 -23.34 14.63
C LEU A 198 -3.00 -22.18 14.42
N ARG A 199 -1.91 -22.11 15.19
CA ARG A 199 -0.90 -21.04 15.06
C ARG A 199 -0.15 -21.11 13.72
N ILE A 200 0.24 -22.30 13.29
CA ILE A 200 0.85 -22.51 11.97
C ILE A 200 -0.15 -22.20 10.84
N GLY A 201 -1.43 -22.53 11.02
CA GLY A 201 -2.50 -22.13 10.09
C GLY A 201 -2.59 -20.62 9.94
N ASN A 202 -2.60 -19.87 11.04
CA ASN A 202 -2.61 -18.41 11.02
C ASN A 202 -1.36 -17.82 10.34
N LEU A 203 -0.19 -18.43 10.58
CA LEU A 203 1.06 -18.05 9.92
C LEU A 203 0.97 -18.27 8.40
N LYS A 204 0.48 -19.43 7.95
CA LYS A 204 0.27 -19.71 6.52
C LYS A 204 -0.66 -18.68 5.87
N THR A 205 -1.75 -18.32 6.55
CA THR A 205 -2.72 -17.32 6.07
C THR A 205 -2.08 -15.96 5.84
N ILE A 206 -1.33 -15.41 6.81
CA ILE A 206 -0.70 -14.09 6.66
C ILE A 206 0.44 -14.10 5.61
N LEU A 207 1.05 -15.27 5.38
CA LEU A 207 2.06 -15.46 4.34
C LEU A 207 1.49 -15.73 2.94
N GLY A 208 0.16 -15.88 2.81
CA GLY A 208 -0.49 -16.26 1.56
C GLY A 208 -0.12 -17.68 1.08
N LYS A 209 0.33 -18.56 1.98
CA LYS A 209 0.67 -19.96 1.66
C LYS A 209 -0.57 -20.86 1.77
N SER A 210 -0.58 -21.94 0.99
CA SER A 210 -1.63 -22.97 1.07
C SER A 210 -1.69 -23.58 2.47
N VAL A 211 -2.89 -24.01 2.89
CA VAL A 211 -3.12 -24.74 4.14
C VAL A 211 -2.26 -26.01 4.20
N ASP A 212 -2.02 -26.65 3.05
CA ASP A 212 -1.26 -27.90 2.93
C ASP A 212 0.26 -27.71 2.84
N ALA A 213 0.77 -26.47 2.89
CA ALA A 213 2.21 -26.22 2.86
C ALA A 213 2.91 -26.82 4.10
N ASP A 214 3.96 -27.61 3.93
CA ASP A 214 4.77 -28.12 5.06
C ASP A 214 5.86 -27.11 5.44
N ILE A 215 5.67 -26.45 6.58
CA ILE A 215 6.56 -25.40 7.11
C ILE A 215 7.16 -25.87 8.42
N ALA A 216 8.48 -25.79 8.53
CA ALA A 216 9.21 -25.92 9.79
C ALA A 216 9.82 -24.59 10.18
N LEU A 217 9.53 -24.12 11.40
CA LEU A 217 10.15 -22.92 11.94
C LEU A 217 11.60 -23.22 12.30
N SER A 218 12.54 -22.35 11.90
CA SER A 218 13.97 -22.59 12.10
C SER A 218 14.58 -21.86 13.29
N ASP A 219 13.89 -20.85 13.83
CA ASP A 219 14.38 -20.06 14.97
C ASP A 219 14.17 -20.78 16.30
N SER A 220 14.81 -20.29 17.35
CA SER A 220 14.62 -20.76 18.73
C SER A 220 14.05 -19.65 19.61
N LEU A 221 13.33 -20.04 20.66
CA LEU A 221 12.87 -19.10 21.68
C LEU A 221 14.00 -18.81 22.65
N VAL A 222 14.62 -17.65 22.49
CA VAL A 222 15.59 -17.12 23.44
C VAL A 222 14.97 -15.91 24.12
N TYR A 223 14.95 -15.92 25.46
CA TYR A 223 14.53 -14.75 26.21
C TYR A 223 15.63 -13.68 26.13
N GLU A 224 15.31 -12.56 25.51
CA GLU A 224 16.16 -11.37 25.50
C GLU A 224 15.50 -10.27 26.34
N PRO A 225 16.13 -9.83 27.45
CA PRO A 225 15.58 -8.75 28.25
C PRO A 225 15.60 -7.44 27.46
N PHE A 226 14.43 -6.89 27.19
CA PHE A 226 14.32 -5.57 26.59
C PHE A 226 14.75 -4.51 27.61
N ARG A 227 15.87 -3.83 27.34
CA ARG A 227 16.39 -2.73 28.16
C ARG A 227 16.46 -1.47 27.32
N MET A 228 15.50 -0.58 27.50
CA MET A 228 15.50 0.75 26.92
C MET A 228 15.08 1.73 28.01
N ALA A 229 15.84 2.81 28.18
CA ALA A 229 15.44 3.90 29.07
C ALA A 229 14.18 4.57 28.51
N GLU A 230 13.27 4.99 29.38
CA GLU A 230 11.98 5.58 28.98
C GLU A 230 12.16 6.80 28.05
N ASP A 231 13.10 7.70 28.38
CA ASP A 231 13.43 8.86 27.54
C ASP A 231 13.92 8.46 26.14
N SER A 232 14.68 7.37 26.04
CA SER A 232 15.16 6.82 24.75
C SER A 232 14.03 6.13 23.98
N ALA A 233 13.05 5.54 24.66
CA ALA A 233 11.86 5.00 24.01
C ALA A 233 10.97 6.12 23.45
N LEU A 234 10.83 7.22 24.21
CA LEU A 234 10.06 8.38 23.77
C LEU A 234 10.69 9.06 22.56
N SER A 235 12.01 9.22 22.52
CA SER A 235 12.71 9.78 21.34
C SER A 235 12.57 8.89 20.10
N VAL A 236 12.64 7.57 20.26
CA VAL A 236 12.38 6.63 19.16
C VAL A 236 10.93 6.75 18.67
N LEU A 237 9.96 6.86 19.57
CA LEU A 237 8.55 7.03 19.21
C LEU A 237 8.29 8.36 18.50
N THR A 238 8.97 9.44 18.87
CA THR A 238 8.79 10.73 18.21
C THR A 238 9.48 10.80 16.85
N GLU A 239 10.70 10.29 16.73
CA GLU A 239 11.52 10.42 15.50
C GLU A 239 11.24 9.32 14.45
N GLN A 240 10.88 8.11 14.89
CA GLN A 240 10.71 6.97 13.99
C GLN A 240 9.25 6.63 13.69
N SER A 241 8.28 7.26 14.36
CA SER A 241 6.87 7.00 14.13
C SER A 241 6.42 7.44 12.75
N TYR A 242 6.05 6.46 11.91
CA TYR A 242 5.38 6.74 10.65
C TYR A 242 4.06 7.49 10.85
N TYR A 243 3.38 7.31 11.98
CA TYR A 243 2.15 8.05 12.26
C TYR A 243 2.43 9.56 12.40
N LEU A 244 3.48 9.94 13.15
CA LEU A 244 3.87 11.34 13.29
C LEU A 244 4.37 11.92 11.97
N LYS A 245 5.22 11.19 11.25
CA LYS A 245 5.69 11.62 9.90
C LYS A 245 4.53 11.85 8.94
N MET A 246 3.52 10.98 8.95
CA MET A 246 2.32 11.18 8.14
C MET A 246 1.52 12.42 8.56
N LYS A 247 1.46 12.75 9.86
CA LYS A 247 0.79 13.97 10.34
C LYS A 247 1.55 15.25 10.00
N GLU A 248 2.88 15.20 10.03
CA GLU A 248 3.73 16.29 9.56
C GLU A 248 3.57 16.48 8.04
N GLN A 249 3.53 15.38 7.29
CA GLN A 249 3.30 15.42 5.85
C GLN A 249 1.91 15.95 5.50
N GLU A 250 0.87 15.59 6.26
CA GLU A 250 -0.49 16.13 6.10
C GLU A 250 -0.48 17.66 6.27
N LEU A 251 0.29 18.18 7.23
CA LEU A 251 0.44 19.63 7.41
C LEU A 251 1.12 20.30 6.21
N LEU A 252 2.18 19.69 5.66
CA LEU A 252 2.86 20.21 4.46
C LEU A 252 1.94 20.25 3.24
N ILE A 253 1.06 19.26 3.07
CA ILE A 253 0.02 19.26 2.03
C ILE A 253 -0.89 20.48 2.21
N GLN A 254 -1.40 20.70 3.43
CA GLN A 254 -2.32 21.82 3.69
C GLN A 254 -1.64 23.19 3.52
N GLN A 255 -0.38 23.33 3.94
CA GLN A 255 0.40 24.55 3.72
C GLN A 255 0.63 24.83 2.23
N SER A 256 0.96 23.79 1.45
CA SER A 256 1.10 23.90 -0.02
C SER A 256 -0.23 24.26 -0.68
N ALA A 257 -1.34 23.67 -0.20
CA ALA A 257 -2.68 23.96 -0.68
C ALA A 257 -3.11 25.40 -0.36
N TYR A 258 -2.74 25.91 0.82
CA TYR A 258 -2.94 27.31 1.18
C TYR A 258 -2.17 28.26 0.25
N ASN A 259 -0.88 27.97 -0.02
CA ASN A 259 -0.08 28.75 -0.99
C ASN A 259 -0.68 28.72 -2.41
N LEU A 260 -1.27 27.60 -2.82
CA LEU A 260 -1.99 27.50 -4.10
C LEU A 260 -3.27 28.35 -4.08
N ALA A 261 -4.05 28.30 -3.01
CA ALA A 261 -5.29 29.05 -2.86
C ALA A 261 -5.05 30.57 -2.87
N GLU A 262 -3.95 31.06 -2.28
CA GLU A 262 -3.58 32.48 -2.37
C GLU A 262 -3.34 32.93 -3.82
N LYS A 263 -2.89 32.01 -4.69
CA LYS A 263 -2.66 32.29 -6.11
C LYS A 263 -3.94 32.27 -6.95
N SER A 264 -5.08 31.87 -6.39
CA SER A 264 -6.38 31.97 -7.06
C SER A 264 -6.84 33.42 -7.27
N TYR A 265 -6.23 34.38 -6.56
CA TYR A 265 -6.43 35.82 -6.81
C TYR A 265 -5.66 36.34 -8.03
N LEU A 266 -4.70 35.57 -8.55
CA LEU A 266 -3.86 35.99 -9.67
C LEU A 266 -4.56 35.71 -11.01
N PRO A 267 -4.40 36.61 -11.99
CA PRO A 267 -5.10 36.46 -13.26
C PRO A 267 -4.39 35.51 -14.20
N ASP A 268 -5.14 34.79 -15.03
CA ASP A 268 -4.55 33.93 -16.06
C ASP A 268 -4.39 34.71 -17.38
N LEU A 269 -3.34 34.44 -18.14
CA LEU A 269 -3.02 35.12 -19.41
C LEU A 269 -3.40 34.23 -20.59
N LYS A 270 -4.11 34.77 -21.56
CA LYS A 270 -4.50 34.06 -22.79
C LYS A 270 -3.74 34.67 -23.96
N PHE A 271 -3.12 33.83 -24.77
CA PHE A 271 -2.49 34.24 -26.03
C PHE A 271 -3.10 33.44 -27.18
N GLY A 272 -3.44 34.10 -28.27
CA GLY A 272 -4.05 33.45 -29.42
C GLY A 272 -3.61 34.06 -30.76
N LEU A 273 -3.79 33.26 -31.80
CA LEU A 273 -3.65 33.64 -33.18
C LEU A 273 -4.95 33.33 -33.89
N ALA A 274 -5.46 34.29 -34.65
CA ALA A 274 -6.68 34.12 -35.43
C ALA A 274 -6.43 34.45 -36.90
N LEU A 275 -6.96 33.62 -37.80
CA LEU A 275 -7.05 33.91 -39.22
C LEU A 275 -8.46 34.41 -39.51
N GLN A 276 -8.58 35.68 -39.85
CA GLN A 276 -9.85 36.33 -40.14
C GLN A 276 -10.00 36.46 -41.66
N ASN A 277 -11.09 35.91 -42.18
CA ASN A 277 -11.45 35.98 -43.59
C ASN A 277 -12.71 36.83 -43.76
N ARG A 278 -12.56 37.96 -44.45
CA ARG A 278 -13.64 38.85 -44.84
C ARG A 278 -14.35 38.32 -46.09
N LEU A 279 -15.63 38.02 -45.95
CA LEU A 279 -16.47 37.46 -46.99
C LEU A 279 -17.20 38.53 -47.82
N GLY A 280 -17.35 39.76 -47.32
CA GLY A 280 -18.08 40.82 -48.02
C GLY A 280 -17.22 41.81 -48.83
N THR A 281 -17.88 42.69 -49.59
CA THR A 281 -17.28 43.64 -50.53
C THR A 281 -17.21 45.05 -49.94
N PHE A 282 -16.05 45.44 -49.39
CA PHE A 282 -15.72 46.85 -49.19
C PHE A 282 -15.13 47.45 -50.48
N PRO A 283 -15.22 48.78 -50.71
CA PRO A 283 -14.74 49.42 -51.95
C PRO A 283 -13.22 49.43 -52.14
N ASP A 284 -12.44 48.83 -51.24
CA ASP A 284 -10.98 48.88 -51.21
C ASP A 284 -10.40 47.49 -51.52
N GLU A 285 -9.49 47.39 -52.50
CA GLU A 285 -8.88 46.14 -53.02
C GLU A 285 -7.87 45.49 -52.04
N GLY A 286 -8.14 45.55 -50.73
CA GLY A 286 -7.28 44.99 -49.70
C GLY A 286 -7.32 43.45 -49.62
N SER A 287 -6.33 42.88 -48.90
CA SER A 287 -6.31 41.44 -48.58
C SER A 287 -7.58 41.03 -47.84
N LYS A 288 -8.26 39.96 -48.30
CA LYS A 288 -9.43 39.40 -47.60
C LYS A 288 -9.07 38.58 -46.36
N ASN A 289 -7.79 38.25 -46.20
CA ASN A 289 -7.28 37.45 -45.09
C ASN A 289 -6.38 38.31 -44.19
N TYR A 290 -6.61 38.23 -42.89
CA TYR A 290 -5.85 38.93 -41.87
C TYR A 290 -5.39 37.96 -40.78
N LEU A 291 -4.18 38.19 -40.27
CA LEU A 291 -3.68 37.52 -39.08
C LEU A 291 -3.93 38.43 -37.87
N GLY A 292 -4.75 37.96 -36.94
CA GLY A 292 -5.03 38.57 -35.66
C GLY A 292 -4.16 37.97 -34.54
N LEU A 293 -3.69 38.85 -33.65
CA LEU A 293 -3.09 38.48 -32.37
C LEU A 293 -4.12 38.72 -31.27
N GLU A 294 -4.41 37.70 -30.47
CA GLU A 294 -5.28 37.80 -29.31
C GLU A 294 -4.42 37.78 -28.04
N VAL A 295 -4.64 38.75 -27.15
CA VAL A 295 -4.08 38.74 -25.79
C VAL A 295 -5.25 38.99 -24.84
N GLY A 296 -5.50 38.05 -23.94
CA GLY A 296 -6.56 38.12 -22.94
C GLY A 296 -5.99 38.00 -21.53
N VAL A 297 -6.70 38.56 -20.56
CA VAL A 297 -6.40 38.40 -19.13
C VAL A 297 -7.69 38.02 -18.42
N SER A 298 -7.69 36.88 -17.73
CA SER A 298 -8.81 36.43 -16.91
C SER A 298 -8.67 37.02 -15.50
N LEU A 299 -9.50 38.01 -15.18
CA LEU A 299 -9.51 38.66 -13.86
C LEU A 299 -10.57 38.00 -12.96
N PRO A 300 -10.22 37.54 -11.75
CA PRO A 300 -11.19 37.00 -10.81
C PRO A 300 -12.02 38.13 -10.17
N LEU A 301 -13.06 38.60 -10.86
CA LEU A 301 -13.90 39.72 -10.40
C LEU A 301 -14.75 39.39 -9.17
N TRP A 302 -15.11 38.11 -8.99
CA TRP A 302 -15.87 37.62 -7.82
C TRP A 302 -14.94 37.14 -6.70
N PHE A 303 -13.88 37.90 -6.41
CA PHE A 303 -12.85 37.54 -5.43
C PHE A 303 -13.37 37.34 -4.00
N GLN A 304 -14.47 37.99 -3.62
CA GLN A 304 -15.12 37.82 -2.31
C GLN A 304 -15.83 36.46 -2.14
N GLN A 305 -16.03 35.70 -3.22
CA GLN A 305 -16.69 34.40 -3.21
C GLN A 305 -15.67 33.29 -3.44
N GLY A 306 -15.15 33.15 -4.68
CA GLY A 306 -14.26 32.04 -5.06
C GLY A 306 -12.91 32.08 -4.33
N PRO A 307 -11.98 32.96 -4.72
CA PRO A 307 -10.64 33.06 -4.11
C PRO A 307 -10.65 33.22 -2.58
N LYS A 308 -11.57 34.05 -2.04
CA LYS A 308 -11.71 34.20 -0.58
C LYS A 308 -12.17 32.93 0.11
N GLY A 309 -13.11 32.20 -0.48
CA GLY A 309 -13.57 30.90 0.03
C GLY A 309 -12.45 29.86 0.03
N GLU A 310 -11.72 29.74 -1.09
CA GLU A 310 -10.58 28.83 -1.23
C GLU A 310 -9.49 29.09 -0.18
N VAL A 311 -9.11 30.36 0.03
CA VAL A 311 -8.11 30.73 1.04
C VAL A 311 -8.63 30.50 2.46
N GLN A 312 -9.91 30.82 2.72
CA GLN A 312 -10.52 30.58 4.03
C GLN A 312 -10.55 29.08 4.37
N GLU A 313 -10.92 28.23 3.41
CA GLU A 313 -10.92 26.78 3.55
C GLU A 313 -9.50 26.25 3.81
N ALA A 314 -8.53 26.58 2.95
CA ALA A 314 -7.17 26.07 3.08
C ALA A 314 -6.50 26.53 4.38
N LEU A 315 -6.75 27.76 4.83
CA LEU A 315 -6.26 28.27 6.11
C LEU A 315 -6.87 27.51 7.29
N ALA A 316 -8.18 27.27 7.26
CA ALA A 316 -8.87 26.54 8.31
C ALA A 316 -8.40 25.08 8.39
N LEU A 317 -8.20 24.42 7.25
CA LEU A 317 -7.67 23.05 7.18
C LEU A 317 -6.22 22.98 7.66
N THR A 318 -5.38 23.97 7.32
CA THR A 318 -4.01 24.07 7.84
C THR A 318 -4.01 24.14 9.37
N ARG A 319 -4.77 25.08 9.95
CA ARG A 319 -4.89 25.22 11.42
C ARG A 319 -5.45 23.97 12.09
N ALA A 320 -6.48 23.36 11.50
CA ALA A 320 -7.03 22.11 12.03
C ALA A 320 -5.98 20.98 12.04
N THR A 321 -5.13 20.92 11.01
CA THR A 321 -4.05 19.94 10.91
C THR A 321 -2.91 20.21 11.89
N GLU A 322 -2.57 21.48 12.14
CA GLU A 322 -1.63 21.87 13.20
C GLU A 322 -2.09 21.37 14.56
N TYR A 323 -3.36 21.58 14.93
CA TYR A 323 -3.90 21.08 16.19
C TYR A 323 -3.93 19.54 16.24
N ARG A 324 -4.24 18.86 15.13
CA ARG A 324 -4.16 17.39 15.05
C ARG A 324 -2.73 16.88 15.24
N LEU A 325 -1.74 17.57 14.70
CA LEU A 325 -0.32 17.25 14.89
C LEU A 325 0.11 17.49 16.34
N THR A 326 -0.31 18.59 16.97
CA THR A 326 -0.07 18.83 18.40
C THR A 326 -0.70 17.73 19.25
N ALA A 327 -1.94 17.35 18.97
CA ALA A 327 -2.62 16.26 19.67
C ALA A 327 -1.94 14.89 19.43
N ALA A 328 -1.34 14.67 18.26
CA ALA A 328 -0.60 13.45 17.96
C ALA A 328 0.74 13.35 18.70
N ARG A 329 1.32 14.48 19.11
CA ARG A 329 2.59 14.57 19.85
C ARG A 329 2.41 14.46 21.38
N GLN A 330 1.18 14.62 21.87
CA GLN A 330 0.81 14.44 23.29
C GLN A 330 0.53 12.95 23.57
#